data_AF-A0A416JTW6-F1
#
_entry.id   AF-A0A416JTW6-F1
#
_cell.length_a   1.000
_cell.length_b   1.000
_cell.length_c   1.000
_cell.angle_alpha   90.00
_cell.angle_beta   90.00
_cell.angle_gamma   90.00
#
_symmetry.space_group_name_H-M   'P 1'
#
loop_
_entity.id
_entity.type
_entity.pdbx_description
1 polymer ?
#
loop_
_entity_poly.entity_id
_entity_poly.type
_entity_poly.pdbx_seq_one_letter_code
_entity_poly.pdbx_strand_id
1 'polypeptide(L)'
;MGQITFYTAECMEFPSLGEYHNNLTLQEAVAAYQAIPANRLHGIKGIGFTLEDGSIYSGMEYPLVRGNRIDLDNLCLVEHFKESPLVQEAVIDLVRALPDLTVDDRENFLLMLTDPKNHLKNAEVQVEDDYGMIDGIINNGERSKDKEPGMDKPSVLGQLSQAKKECAERKPPELGKPGKDEPEL
;
A
#
# COMPACT_ATOMS: atom_id res chain seq x y z
N MET A 1 -2.81 24.24 6.31
CA MET A 1 -1.92 23.14 6.73
C MET A 1 -2.17 22.91 8.19
N GLY A 2 -2.36 21.66 8.61
CA GLY A 2 -2.40 21.34 10.03
C GLY A 2 -0.99 21.30 10.63
N GLN A 3 -0.87 21.53 11.93
CA GLN A 3 0.35 21.30 12.71
C GLN A 3 0.08 20.18 13.73
N ILE A 4 1.10 19.39 14.06
CA ILE A 4 1.07 18.48 15.20
C ILE A 4 2.22 18.84 16.15
N THR A 5 1.93 18.91 17.44
CA THR A 5 2.93 19.07 18.51
C THR A 5 2.75 17.96 19.54
N PHE A 6 3.78 17.71 20.34
CA PHE A 6 3.76 16.62 21.32
C PHE A 6 3.89 17.15 22.74
N TYR A 7 3.38 16.35 23.68
CA TYR A 7 3.60 16.53 25.10
C TYR A 7 4.05 15.21 25.75
N THR A 8 4.65 15.31 26.92
CA THR A 8 5.09 14.19 27.73
C THR A 8 4.71 14.46 29.17
N ALA A 9 4.12 13.47 29.82
CA ALA A 9 3.70 13.56 31.22
C ALA A 9 4.24 12.37 32.03
N GLU A 10 4.56 12.61 33.29
CA GLU A 10 4.79 11.58 34.30
C GLU A 10 3.52 10.77 34.58
N CYS A 11 2.34 11.39 34.48
CA CYS A 11 1.05 10.73 34.68
C CYS A 11 0.04 11.08 33.59
N MET A 12 -0.25 10.14 32.68
CA MET A 12 -1.24 10.32 31.61
C MET A 12 -2.70 10.29 32.09
N GLU A 13 -2.96 10.00 33.37
CA GLU A 13 -4.29 10.14 33.99
C GLU A 13 -4.51 11.55 34.56
N PHE A 14 -3.44 12.18 35.05
CA PHE A 14 -3.43 13.53 35.62
C PHE A 14 -2.16 14.26 35.17
N PRO A 15 -2.11 14.82 33.94
CA PRO A 15 -0.89 15.40 33.39
C PRO A 15 -0.29 16.56 34.21
N SER A 16 -1.07 17.20 35.06
CA SER A 16 -0.64 18.23 36.01
C SER A 16 -0.02 17.69 37.32
N LEU A 17 0.03 16.37 37.52
CA LEU A 17 0.65 15.72 38.67
C LEU A 17 1.98 15.05 38.29
N GLY A 18 3.07 15.75 38.60
CA GLY A 18 4.44 15.29 38.36
C GLY A 18 5.14 16.14 37.30
N GLU A 19 6.07 15.52 36.58
CA GLU A 19 6.82 16.17 35.49
C GLU A 19 5.98 16.23 34.20
N TYR A 20 5.91 17.40 33.56
CA TYR A 20 5.13 17.62 32.32
C TYR A 20 5.86 18.61 31.41
N HIS A 21 5.94 18.27 30.11
CA HIS A 21 6.60 19.04 29.06
C HIS A 21 5.69 19.07 27.82
N ASN A 22 5.50 20.22 27.18
CA ASN A 22 4.62 20.35 26.00
C ASN A 22 5.23 21.22 24.89
N ASN A 23 4.53 21.33 23.76
CA ASN A 23 5.00 22.01 22.54
C ASN A 23 6.29 21.41 21.96
N LEU A 24 6.50 20.11 22.19
CA LEU A 24 7.69 19.37 21.78
C LEU A 24 7.59 18.86 20.34
N THR A 25 8.73 18.62 19.71
CA THR A 25 8.84 17.66 18.60
C THR A 25 8.69 16.22 19.11
N LEU A 26 8.43 15.27 18.21
CA LEU A 26 8.30 13.85 18.57
C LEU A 26 9.59 13.31 19.21
N GLN A 27 10.75 13.73 18.71
CA GLN A 27 12.06 13.32 19.21
C GLN A 27 12.34 13.85 20.62
N GLU A 28 11.95 15.10 20.91
CA GLU A 28 12.05 15.68 22.25
C GLU A 28 11.08 15.01 23.23
N ALA A 29 9.85 14.69 22.79
CA ALA A 29 8.88 13.94 23.60
C ALA A 29 9.36 12.51 23.91
N VAL A 30 9.95 11.80 22.93
CA VAL A 30 10.59 10.50 23.16
C VAL A 30 11.75 10.61 24.16
N ALA A 31 12.60 11.63 24.04
CA ALA A 31 13.71 11.85 24.98
C ALA A 31 13.23 12.17 26.40
N ALA A 32 12.21 13.02 26.55
CA ALA A 32 11.58 13.32 27.84
C ALA A 32 10.92 12.07 28.45
N TYR A 33 10.19 11.30 27.65
CA TYR A 33 9.57 10.04 28.08
C TYR A 33 10.62 9.03 28.55
N GLN A 34 11.76 8.91 27.88
CA GLN A 34 12.86 8.05 28.31
C GLN A 34 13.51 8.57 29.61
N ALA A 35 13.66 9.88 29.77
CA ALA A 35 14.27 10.50 30.95
C ALA A 35 13.46 10.32 32.25
N ILE A 36 12.12 10.28 32.18
CA ILE A 36 11.26 10.06 33.36
C ILE A 36 11.54 8.64 33.93
N PRO A 37 12.08 8.52 35.16
CA PRO A 37 12.56 7.24 35.67
C PRO A 37 11.41 6.37 36.16
N ALA A 38 11.40 5.10 35.72
CA ALA A 38 10.32 4.13 35.96
C ALA A 38 10.10 3.72 37.44
N ASN A 39 10.87 4.29 38.37
CA ASN A 39 10.71 4.08 39.82
C ASN A 39 9.82 5.15 40.50
N ARG A 40 9.34 6.18 39.78
CA ARG A 40 8.29 7.08 40.28
C ARG A 40 6.95 6.34 40.29
N LEU A 41 6.68 5.66 41.41
CA LEU A 41 5.67 4.60 41.63
C LEU A 41 4.20 4.90 41.29
N HIS A 42 3.84 6.13 40.91
CA HIS A 42 2.45 6.60 40.85
C HIS A 42 2.09 7.33 39.54
N GLY A 43 3.00 7.35 38.56
CA GLY A 43 2.76 7.95 37.26
C GLY A 43 2.72 6.91 36.14
N ILE A 44 1.58 6.77 35.46
CA ILE A 44 1.53 6.10 34.15
C ILE A 44 2.14 7.08 33.14
N LYS A 45 3.48 7.12 33.06
CA LYS A 45 4.18 8.06 32.17
C LYS A 45 3.85 7.82 30.71
N GLY A 46 3.90 8.85 29.88
CA GLY A 46 3.57 8.70 28.47
C GLY A 46 3.78 9.94 27.63
N ILE A 47 3.37 9.81 26.38
CA ILE A 47 3.45 10.82 25.31
C ILE A 47 2.03 11.02 24.79
N GLY A 48 1.69 12.26 24.48
CA GLY A 48 0.50 12.58 23.70
C GLY A 48 0.80 13.63 22.64
N PHE A 49 -0.23 13.98 21.88
CA PHE A 49 -0.16 14.97 20.81
C PHE A 49 -1.29 15.99 20.92
N THR A 50 -1.04 17.17 20.36
CA THR A 50 -2.04 18.17 20.06
C THR A 50 -2.05 18.34 18.55
N LEU A 51 -3.21 18.18 17.92
CA LEU A 51 -3.42 18.43 16.50
C LEU A 51 -4.02 19.83 16.34
N GLU A 52 -3.50 20.62 15.42
CA GLU A 52 -3.99 21.98 15.13
C GLU A 52 -4.33 22.10 13.64
N ASP A 53 -5.59 21.87 13.30
CA ASP A 53 -6.10 21.77 11.93
C ASP A 53 -7.45 22.50 11.69
N GLY A 54 -8.04 23.09 12.73
CA GLY A 54 -9.34 23.76 12.66
C GLY A 54 -10.56 22.83 12.75
N SER A 55 -10.37 21.54 13.03
CA SER A 55 -11.45 20.61 13.37
C SER A 55 -12.01 20.87 14.78
N ILE A 56 -13.08 20.16 15.16
CA ILE A 56 -13.59 20.15 16.55
C ILE A 56 -12.62 19.52 17.56
N TYR A 57 -11.52 18.91 17.07
CA TYR A 57 -10.45 18.31 17.87
C TYR A 57 -9.19 19.19 17.90
N SER A 58 -9.19 20.35 17.21
CA SER A 58 -8.05 21.27 17.15
C SER A 58 -7.72 21.83 18.54
N GLY A 59 -6.44 21.87 18.89
CA GLY A 59 -5.95 22.45 20.15
C GLY A 59 -6.22 21.61 21.40
N MET A 60 -6.73 20.39 21.24
CA MET A 60 -7.00 19.46 22.33
C MET A 60 -5.87 18.40 22.44
N GLU A 61 -5.47 18.09 23.67
CA GLU A 61 -4.42 17.10 23.99
C GLU A 61 -4.99 15.67 24.01
N TYR A 62 -4.36 14.76 23.26
CA TYR A 62 -4.73 13.35 23.18
C TYR A 62 -3.57 12.41 23.53
N PRO A 63 -3.80 11.36 24.36
CA PRO A 63 -2.79 10.38 24.67
C PRO A 63 -2.47 9.51 23.44
N LEU A 64 -1.19 9.22 23.25
CA LEU A 64 -0.70 8.29 22.21
C LEU A 64 0.08 7.13 22.82
N VAL A 65 0.77 7.36 23.94
CA VAL A 65 1.48 6.37 24.75
C VAL A 65 0.97 6.42 26.18
N ARG A 66 0.68 5.25 26.78
CA ARG A 66 0.41 5.08 28.21
C ARG A 66 1.30 3.99 28.78
N GLY A 67 2.24 4.34 29.63
CA GLY A 67 3.28 3.42 30.09
C GLY A 67 4.04 2.86 28.88
N ASN A 68 4.25 1.54 28.85
CA ASN A 68 4.94 0.86 27.74
C ASN A 68 3.99 0.36 26.63
N ARG A 69 2.92 1.12 26.33
CA ARG A 69 1.86 0.74 25.38
C ARG A 69 1.43 1.93 24.52
N ILE A 70 1.34 1.75 23.20
CA ILE A 70 0.82 2.74 22.25
C ILE A 70 -0.69 2.53 22.13
N ASP A 71 -1.47 3.53 22.55
CA ASP A 71 -2.93 3.48 22.76
C ASP A 71 -3.72 3.64 21.45
N LEU A 72 -3.49 2.73 20.50
CA LEU A 72 -4.15 2.75 19.20
C LEU A 72 -5.63 2.39 19.27
N ASP A 73 -6.04 1.65 20.31
CA ASP A 73 -7.44 1.35 20.59
C ASP A 73 -8.27 2.64 20.73
N ASN A 74 -7.82 3.58 21.58
CA ASN A 74 -8.52 4.87 21.74
C ASN A 74 -8.31 5.80 20.55
N LEU A 75 -7.14 5.78 19.91
CA LEU A 75 -6.85 6.63 18.74
C LEU A 75 -7.79 6.31 17.56
N CYS A 76 -8.04 5.02 17.31
CA CYS A 76 -8.89 4.54 16.22
C CYS A 76 -10.39 4.73 16.45
N LEU A 77 -10.84 5.07 17.67
CA LEU A 77 -12.24 5.47 17.94
C LEU A 77 -12.59 6.82 17.30
N VAL A 78 -11.60 7.65 16.98
CA VAL A 78 -11.81 8.96 16.34
C VAL A 78 -11.39 8.86 14.88
N GLU A 79 -12.39 8.75 13.99
CA GLU A 79 -12.16 8.62 12.54
C GLU A 79 -11.28 9.75 11.98
N HIS A 80 -11.41 10.96 12.52
CA HIS A 80 -10.57 12.12 12.18
C HIS A 80 -9.07 11.90 12.43
N PHE A 81 -8.69 11.25 13.54
CA PHE A 81 -7.28 10.91 13.82
C PHE A 81 -6.82 9.70 13.02
N LYS A 82 -7.71 8.74 12.80
CA LYS A 82 -7.47 7.56 11.97
C LYS A 82 -7.11 7.96 10.53
N GLU A 83 -7.80 8.94 9.96
CA GLU A 83 -7.57 9.42 8.59
C GLU A 83 -6.49 10.52 8.49
N SER A 84 -6.15 11.20 9.60
CA SER A 84 -5.15 12.28 9.61
C SER A 84 -3.75 11.82 9.18
N PRO A 85 -3.19 12.37 8.08
CA PRO A 85 -1.87 12.00 7.59
C PRO A 85 -0.75 12.17 8.62
N LEU A 86 -0.84 13.25 9.42
CA LEU A 86 0.14 13.64 10.46
C LEU A 86 0.12 12.69 11.66
N VAL A 87 -1.07 12.24 12.08
CA VAL A 87 -1.20 11.31 13.20
C VAL A 87 -0.67 9.93 12.80
N GLN A 88 -0.99 9.45 11.59
CA GLN A 88 -0.43 8.20 11.06
C GLN A 88 1.11 8.23 11.00
N GLU A 89 1.69 9.34 10.53
CA GLU A 89 3.14 9.55 10.45
C GLU A 89 3.78 9.57 11.85
N ALA A 90 3.17 10.29 12.80
CA ALA A 90 3.61 10.32 14.20
C ALA A 90 3.63 8.93 14.86
N VAL A 91 2.62 8.08 14.61
CA VAL A 91 2.60 6.70 15.12
C VAL A 91 3.73 5.87 14.49
N ILE A 92 3.97 6.00 13.18
CA ILE A 92 5.04 5.28 12.47
C ILE A 92 6.41 5.66 13.06
N ASP A 93 6.69 6.95 13.23
CA ASP A 93 7.97 7.42 13.77
C ASP A 93 8.14 7.13 15.26
N LEU A 94 7.06 7.12 16.03
CA LEU A 94 7.06 6.66 17.42
C LEU A 94 7.44 5.17 17.52
N VAL A 95 6.87 4.30 16.67
CA VAL A 95 7.22 2.87 16.61
C VAL A 95 8.67 2.66 16.16
N ARG A 96 9.21 3.52 15.29
CA ARG A 96 10.63 3.51 14.90
C ARG A 96 11.55 3.96 16.04
N ALA A 97 11.14 4.98 16.81
CA ALA A 97 11.94 5.58 17.88
C ALA A 97 11.90 4.77 19.20
N LEU A 98 10.81 4.03 19.45
CA LEU A 98 10.61 3.21 20.64
C LEU A 98 10.11 1.80 20.28
N PRO A 99 10.97 0.94 19.70
CA PRO A 99 10.59 -0.41 19.24
C PRO A 99 10.21 -1.38 20.38
N ASP A 100 10.57 -1.05 21.63
CA ASP A 100 10.28 -1.86 22.83
C ASP A 100 8.86 -1.63 23.40
N LEU A 101 8.06 -0.72 22.83
CA LEU A 101 6.67 -0.52 23.26
C LEU A 101 5.74 -1.59 22.69
N THR A 102 4.79 -2.03 23.52
CA THR A 102 3.63 -2.80 23.06
C THR A 102 2.79 -1.91 22.14
N VAL A 103 2.45 -2.40 20.95
CA VAL A 103 1.56 -1.71 20.02
C VAL A 103 0.20 -2.39 20.08
N ASP A 104 -0.84 -1.62 20.39
CA ASP A 104 -2.21 -2.13 20.46
C ASP A 104 -2.73 -2.49 19.09
N ASP A 105 -3.46 -3.61 19.02
CA ASP A 105 -4.05 -4.14 17.79
C ASP A 105 -3.10 -4.09 16.58
N ARG A 106 -1.81 -4.41 16.82
CA ARG A 106 -0.69 -4.19 15.87
C ARG A 106 -0.94 -4.76 14.48
N GLU A 107 -1.70 -5.85 14.37
CA GLU A 107 -2.10 -6.47 13.10
C GLU A 107 -3.14 -5.61 12.36
N ASN A 108 -4.15 -5.09 13.06
CA ASN A 108 -5.11 -4.10 12.54
C ASN A 108 -4.40 -2.78 12.16
N PHE A 109 -3.40 -2.34 12.93
CA PHE A 109 -2.62 -1.15 12.58
C PHE A 109 -1.73 -1.37 11.34
N LEU A 110 -1.02 -2.50 11.25
CA LEU A 110 -0.26 -2.84 10.03
C LEU A 110 -1.19 -2.97 8.81
N LEU A 111 -2.37 -3.56 9.00
CA LEU A 111 -3.39 -3.65 7.96
C LEU A 111 -3.82 -2.24 7.54
N MET A 112 -4.18 -1.35 8.46
CA MET A 112 -4.58 0.04 8.18
C MET A 112 -3.49 0.88 7.48
N LEU A 113 -2.21 0.62 7.77
CA LEU A 113 -1.08 1.26 7.07
C LEU A 113 -0.84 0.69 5.66
N THR A 114 -1.26 -0.56 5.40
CA THR A 114 -1.11 -1.25 4.11
C THR A 114 -2.42 -1.37 3.32
N ASP A 115 -3.53 -0.86 3.86
CA ASP A 115 -4.88 -1.08 3.36
C ASP A 115 -5.05 -0.38 2.00
N PRO A 116 -5.42 -1.09 0.92
CA PRO A 116 -5.57 -0.50 -0.41
C PRO A 116 -6.76 0.46 -0.57
N LYS A 117 -7.36 0.92 0.55
CA LYS A 117 -8.24 2.10 0.60
C LYS A 117 -7.54 3.36 1.09
N ASN A 118 -6.42 3.25 1.80
CA ASN A 118 -5.57 4.37 2.24
C ASN A 118 -4.63 4.86 1.12
N HIS A 119 -4.98 4.59 -0.15
CA HIS A 119 -4.15 4.82 -1.33
C HIS A 119 -3.85 6.29 -1.64
N LEU A 120 -4.53 7.26 -1.02
CA LEU A 120 -4.32 8.69 -1.28
C LEU A 120 -2.87 9.13 -1.04
N LYS A 121 -2.13 8.49 -0.13
CA LYS A 121 -0.69 8.76 0.09
C LYS A 121 0.25 8.20 -0.99
N ASN A 122 -0.14 7.11 -1.67
CA ASN A 122 0.68 6.51 -2.73
C ASN A 122 0.33 7.03 -4.13
N ALA A 123 -0.87 7.61 -4.30
CA ALA A 123 -1.35 8.12 -5.58
C ALA A 123 -0.51 9.30 -6.12
N GLU A 124 0.00 10.19 -5.26
CA GLU A 124 0.75 11.37 -5.71
C GLU A 124 2.12 11.05 -6.33
N VAL A 125 2.66 9.84 -6.14
CA VAL A 125 4.01 9.44 -6.58
C VAL A 125 4.01 8.53 -7.82
N GLN A 126 2.84 8.04 -8.27
CA GLN A 126 2.75 7.12 -9.42
C GLN A 126 1.79 7.53 -10.54
N VAL A 127 1.10 8.68 -10.44
CA VAL A 127 0.17 9.12 -11.50
C VAL A 127 0.88 9.69 -12.74
N GLU A 128 2.10 10.24 -12.63
CA GLU A 128 2.73 10.95 -13.75
C GLU A 128 3.46 10.06 -14.79
N ASP A 129 3.93 8.86 -14.42
CA ASP A 129 4.81 8.04 -15.29
C ASP A 129 4.09 7.23 -16.39
N ASP A 130 2.84 6.78 -16.16
CA ASP A 130 2.16 5.82 -17.05
C ASP A 130 1.43 6.44 -18.27
N TYR A 131 1.39 7.77 -18.40
CA TYR A 131 0.71 8.45 -19.51
C TYR A 131 1.34 8.18 -20.90
N GLY A 132 2.53 7.56 -20.96
CA GLY A 132 3.20 7.19 -22.21
C GLY A 132 2.81 5.85 -22.83
N MET A 133 2.11 4.94 -22.12
CA MET A 133 2.07 3.52 -22.51
C MET A 133 0.86 3.05 -23.34
N ILE A 134 0.04 3.97 -23.86
CA ILE A 134 -1.15 3.64 -24.69
C ILE A 134 -0.88 3.86 -26.19
N ASP A 135 0.02 3.06 -26.78
CA ASP A 135 0.39 3.19 -28.20
C ASP A 135 -0.72 2.71 -29.16
N GLY A 136 -1.50 3.67 -29.69
CA GLY A 136 -2.00 3.61 -31.07
C GLY A 136 -3.27 2.80 -31.37
N ILE A 137 -3.91 2.11 -30.40
CA ILE A 137 -5.03 1.19 -30.69
C ILE A 137 -6.39 1.90 -30.94
N ILE A 138 -6.50 3.23 -30.81
CA ILE A 138 -7.76 3.98 -31.06
C ILE A 138 -7.62 5.02 -32.18
N ASN A 139 -7.47 4.53 -33.42
CA ASN A 139 -8.33 4.97 -34.53
C ASN A 139 -8.16 4.08 -35.77
N ASN A 140 -9.27 3.77 -36.46
CA ASN A 140 -9.22 3.18 -37.81
C ASN A 140 -9.05 4.26 -38.88
N GLY A 141 -8.11 5.19 -38.64
CA GLY A 141 -7.73 6.27 -39.55
C GLY A 141 -6.72 5.79 -40.59
N GLU A 142 -6.65 6.50 -41.71
CA GLU A 142 -5.80 6.15 -42.85
C GLU A 142 -4.31 6.06 -42.45
N ARG A 143 -3.65 4.93 -42.77
CA ARG A 143 -2.22 4.73 -42.48
C ARG A 143 -1.37 5.68 -43.33
N SER A 144 -0.73 6.65 -42.67
CA SER A 144 0.44 7.36 -43.22
C SER A 144 1.55 6.37 -43.59
N LYS A 145 2.35 6.71 -44.61
CA LYS A 145 3.13 5.73 -45.40
C LYS A 145 4.57 5.52 -44.92
N ASP A 146 4.84 5.80 -43.64
CA ASP A 146 6.20 6.04 -43.14
C ASP A 146 6.49 5.22 -41.87
N LYS A 147 6.83 3.93 -42.03
CA LYS A 147 7.61 3.14 -41.04
C LYS A 147 8.57 2.17 -41.74
N GLU A 148 9.67 1.88 -41.05
CA GLU A 148 10.88 1.21 -41.55
C GLU A 148 10.73 -0.31 -41.80
N PRO A 149 11.62 -0.93 -42.62
CA PRO A 149 11.49 -2.32 -43.00
C PRO A 149 12.05 -3.29 -41.94
N GLY A 150 11.23 -4.23 -41.45
CA GLY A 150 11.78 -5.34 -40.65
C GLY A 150 10.85 -6.13 -39.73
N MET A 151 9.76 -6.74 -40.24
CA MET A 151 9.29 -8.09 -39.86
C MET A 151 7.89 -8.40 -40.41
N ASP A 152 7.81 -8.87 -41.66
CA ASP A 152 6.60 -9.49 -42.21
C ASP A 152 6.35 -10.88 -41.61
N LYS A 153 5.92 -10.91 -40.35
CA LYS A 153 5.42 -12.13 -39.70
C LYS A 153 4.11 -12.53 -40.40
N PRO A 154 4.03 -13.70 -41.05
CA PRO A 154 2.84 -14.09 -41.81
C PRO A 154 1.63 -14.20 -40.90
N SER A 155 0.48 -13.67 -41.35
CA SER A 155 -0.75 -13.67 -40.57
C SER A 155 -1.22 -15.10 -40.29
N VAL A 156 -1.44 -15.41 -39.01
CA VAL A 156 -1.98 -16.70 -38.53
C VAL A 156 -3.32 -17.02 -39.20
N LEU A 157 -4.14 -16.00 -39.50
CA LEU A 157 -5.40 -16.16 -40.22
C LEU A 157 -5.18 -16.66 -41.67
N GLY A 158 -4.12 -16.18 -42.33
CA GLY A 158 -3.70 -16.66 -43.65
C GLY A 158 -3.27 -18.13 -43.63
N GLN A 159 -2.42 -18.50 -42.67
CA GLN A 159 -1.98 -19.89 -42.46
C GLN A 159 -3.16 -20.84 -42.20
N LEU A 160 -4.10 -20.44 -41.33
CA LEU A 160 -5.32 -21.22 -41.06
C LEU A 160 -6.22 -21.37 -42.31
N SER A 161 -6.24 -20.40 -43.21
CA SER A 161 -7.00 -20.49 -44.47
C SER A 161 -6.36 -21.47 -45.48
N GLN A 162 -5.02 -21.51 -45.55
CA GLN A 162 -4.28 -22.41 -46.43
C GLN A 162 -4.37 -23.86 -45.94
N ALA A 163 -4.16 -24.11 -44.64
CA ALA A 163 -4.29 -25.44 -44.05
C ALA A 163 -5.70 -26.04 -44.24
N LYS A 164 -6.75 -25.21 -44.17
CA LYS A 164 -8.13 -25.65 -44.44
C LYS A 164 -8.39 -26.01 -45.91
N LYS A 165 -7.72 -25.35 -46.87
CA LYS A 165 -7.80 -25.75 -48.28
C LYS A 165 -7.02 -27.03 -48.57
N GLU A 166 -5.78 -27.12 -48.09
CA GLU A 166 -4.92 -28.28 -48.35
C GLU A 166 -5.54 -29.59 -47.81
N CYS A 167 -6.15 -29.56 -46.62
CA CYS A 167 -6.87 -30.70 -46.06
C CYS A 167 -8.18 -31.05 -46.79
N ALA A 168 -8.77 -30.12 -47.55
CA ALA A 168 -9.98 -30.35 -48.34
C ALA A 168 -9.70 -30.94 -49.73
N GLU A 169 -8.51 -30.73 -50.27
CA GLU A 169 -8.14 -31.13 -51.65
C GLU A 169 -7.46 -32.53 -51.72
N ARG A 170 -7.10 -33.12 -50.58
CA ARG A 170 -6.52 -34.48 -50.51
C ARG A 170 -7.59 -35.57 -50.68
N LYS A 171 -7.72 -36.14 -51.89
CA LYS A 171 -8.51 -37.36 -52.15
C LYS A 171 -7.97 -38.53 -51.30
N PRO A 172 -8.82 -39.38 -50.68
CA PRO A 172 -8.36 -40.58 -49.97
C PRO A 172 -7.60 -41.55 -50.90
N PRO A 173 -6.59 -42.28 -50.40
CA PRO A 173 -5.93 -43.33 -51.15
C PRO A 173 -6.91 -44.49 -51.44
N GLU A 174 -6.89 -45.00 -52.67
CA GLU A 174 -7.84 -46.03 -53.10
C GLU A 174 -7.41 -47.44 -52.66
N LEU A 175 -8.38 -48.25 -52.20
CA LEU A 175 -8.13 -49.63 -51.77
C LEU A 175 -7.91 -50.55 -52.99
N GLY A 176 -6.65 -50.68 -53.43
CA GLY A 176 -6.25 -51.70 -54.39
C GLY A 176 -6.33 -53.11 -53.79
N LYS A 177 -7.20 -53.96 -54.34
CA LYS A 177 -7.19 -55.42 -54.12
C LYS A 177 -6.56 -56.14 -55.31
N PRO A 178 -5.58 -57.01 -55.05
CA PRO A 178 -5.58 -58.39 -55.54
C PRO A 178 -5.61 -59.37 -54.34
N GLY A 179 -5.75 -60.67 -54.48
CA GLY A 179 -5.76 -61.54 -55.67
C GLY A 179 -5.09 -62.85 -55.27
N LYS A 180 -5.68 -64.01 -55.57
CA LYS A 180 -5.08 -65.32 -55.23
C LYS A 180 -3.89 -65.63 -56.14
N ASP A 181 -2.94 -66.44 -55.66
CA ASP A 181 -2.82 -67.87 -56.04
C ASP A 181 -1.70 -68.60 -55.26
N GLU A 182 -1.86 -69.92 -55.11
CA GLU A 182 -0.87 -70.95 -54.69
C GLU A 182 -0.58 -71.86 -55.91
N PRO A 183 0.38 -72.81 -55.91
CA PRO A 183 1.47 -73.15 -54.96
C PRO A 183 2.83 -72.70 -55.60
N GLU A 184 4.04 -73.29 -55.50
CA GLU A 184 4.69 -74.51 -54.93
C GLU A 184 6.04 -74.08 -54.27
N LEU A 185 6.95 -74.91 -53.74
CA LEU A 185 7.15 -76.37 -53.74
C LEU A 185 7.90 -76.79 -52.45
#